data_AF-M7NH07-F1
#
_entry.id   AF-M7NH07-F1
#
_cell.length_a   1.000
_cell.length_b   1.000
_cell.length_c   1.000
_cell.angle_alpha   90.00
_cell.angle_beta   90.00
_cell.angle_gamma   90.00
#
_symmetry.space_group_name_H-M   'P 1'
#
loop_
_entity.id
_entity.type
_entity.pdbx_description
1 polymer ?
#
loop_
_entity_poly.entity_id
_entity_poly.type
_entity_poly.pdbx_seq_one_letter_code
_entity_poly.pdbx_strand_id
1 'polypeptide(L)'
;MIAVVAFVALLVLLALFQIALVFGAPWGRFAWGGQHPGTLPTNYRIASAFSLLVYGFMVVLALDRAGLIDVLPQNFSSVGSWVVFAYLVLGVVMNAISRSKAERWVMTPVSLVLAVLALLIALSPVTERAFTGMVLGNGAGEVFCTSVMESYPPQCGADSPAVPGWDWGTVEHEQSQSIRWGEYSFDGVRGHDTIILGDRAILMR
;
A
#
# COMPACT_ATOMS: atom_id res chain seq x y z
N MET A 1 -8.83 4.77 -7.23
CA MET A 1 -8.12 6.06 -7.42
C MET A 1 -8.68 7.22 -6.60
N ILE A 2 -9.93 7.66 -6.76
CA ILE A 2 -10.46 8.84 -6.06
C ILE A 2 -10.32 8.75 -4.53
N ALA A 3 -10.66 7.60 -3.94
CA ALA A 3 -10.57 7.39 -2.50
C ALA A 3 -9.13 7.56 -1.96
N VAL A 4 -8.13 7.06 -2.69
CA VAL A 4 -6.71 7.15 -2.32
C VAL A 4 -6.23 8.59 -2.37
N VAL A 5 -6.56 9.33 -3.44
CA VAL A 5 -6.18 10.74 -3.58
C VAL A 5 -6.81 11.58 -2.46
N ALA A 6 -8.10 11.39 -2.17
CA ALA A 6 -8.78 12.10 -1.10
C ALA A 6 -8.19 11.75 0.28
N PHE A 7 -7.88 10.47 0.53
CA PHE A 7 -7.27 10.01 1.77
C PHE A 7 -5.89 10.62 1.99
N VAL A 8 -5.03 10.58 0.96
CA VAL A 8 -3.69 11.19 1.00
C VAL A 8 -3.78 12.70 1.19
N ALA A 9 -4.67 13.39 0.48
CA ALA A 9 -4.85 14.84 0.63
C ALA A 9 -5.24 15.22 2.07
N LEU A 10 -6.17 14.49 2.70
CA LEU A 10 -6.55 14.72 4.09
C LEU A 10 -5.40 14.45 5.06
N LEU A 11 -4.64 13.36 4.86
CA LEU A 11 -3.46 13.07 5.68
C LEU A 11 -2.36 14.13 5.54
N VAL A 12 -2.15 14.67 4.33
CA VAL A 12 -1.22 15.80 4.12
C VAL A 12 -1.69 17.05 4.87
N LEU A 13 -2.98 17.38 4.82
CA LEU A 13 -3.52 18.49 5.60
C LEU A 13 -3.34 18.29 7.11
N LEU A 14 -3.57 17.08 7.61
CA LEU A 14 -3.31 16.73 9.02
C LEU A 14 -1.82 16.78 9.34
N ALA A 15 -0.93 16.37 8.44
CA ALA A 15 0.50 16.47 8.63
C ALA A 15 0.96 17.93 8.74
N LEU A 16 0.46 18.82 7.87
CA LEU A 16 0.71 20.27 7.96
C LEU A 16 0.21 20.84 9.30
N PHE A 17 -0.96 20.40 9.77
CA PHE A 17 -1.47 20.76 11.08
C PHE A 17 -0.54 20.29 12.21
N GLN A 18 -0.07 19.03 12.20
CA GLN A 18 0.87 18.53 13.21
C GLN A 18 2.22 19.26 13.16
N ILE A 19 2.73 19.60 11.98
CA ILE A 19 3.95 20.40 11.81
C ILE A 19 3.75 21.78 12.47
N ALA A 20 2.62 22.44 12.23
CA ALA A 20 2.32 23.72 12.87
C ALA A 20 2.29 23.61 14.41
N LEU A 21 1.72 22.53 14.95
CA LEU A 21 1.70 22.26 16.40
C LEU A 21 3.10 22.04 16.97
N VAL A 22 3.98 21.30 16.27
CA VAL A 22 5.38 21.09 16.66
C VAL A 22 6.12 22.43 16.78
N PHE A 23 5.91 23.34 15.81
CA PHE A 23 6.50 24.68 15.83
C PHE A 23 5.81 25.67 16.78
N GLY A 24 4.72 25.26 17.45
CA GLY A 24 4.09 26.03 18.52
C GLY A 24 2.91 26.89 18.09
N ALA A 25 2.22 26.56 17.00
CA ALA A 25 0.95 27.19 16.65
C ALA A 25 -0.07 27.03 17.80
N PRO A 26 -0.88 28.06 18.11
CA PRO A 26 -1.81 28.06 19.23
C PRO A 26 -3.13 27.34 18.89
N TRP A 27 -3.03 26.12 18.34
CA TRP A 27 -4.16 25.33 17.87
C TRP A 27 -4.40 24.06 18.70
N GLY A 28 -3.82 23.97 19.90
CA GLY A 28 -3.94 22.79 20.74
C GLY A 28 -5.39 22.48 21.18
N ARG A 29 -6.34 23.42 21.06
CA ARG A 29 -7.78 23.13 21.27
C ARG A 29 -8.37 22.08 20.31
N PHE A 30 -7.72 21.84 19.18
CA PHE A 30 -8.11 20.86 18.16
C PHE A 30 -7.32 19.55 18.26
N ALA A 31 -6.41 19.40 19.22
CA ALA A 31 -5.56 18.21 19.35
C ALA A 31 -5.40 17.78 20.81
N TRP A 32 -5.11 16.49 21.00
CA TRP A 32 -4.77 15.92 22.31
C TRP A 32 -5.85 16.15 23.40
N GLY A 33 -7.13 16.08 23.02
CA GLY A 33 -8.26 16.26 23.92
C GLY A 33 -8.59 17.72 24.26
N GLY A 34 -7.93 18.68 23.63
CA GLY A 34 -8.03 20.11 23.87
C GLY A 34 -7.57 20.56 25.26
N GLN A 35 -6.73 19.76 25.92
CA GLN A 35 -6.23 20.03 27.28
C GLN A 35 -5.40 21.32 27.35
N HIS A 36 -4.72 21.65 26.25
CA HIS A 36 -3.85 22.82 26.13
C HIS A 36 -4.34 23.68 24.94
N PRO A 37 -5.36 24.55 25.11
CA PRO A 37 -6.03 25.20 23.99
C PRO A 37 -5.14 26.12 23.15
N GLY A 38 -4.08 26.67 23.74
CA GLY A 38 -3.07 27.49 23.09
C GLY A 38 -1.90 26.68 22.53
N THR A 39 -0.68 27.08 22.85
CA THR A 39 0.54 26.40 22.41
C THR A 39 0.78 25.12 23.20
N LEU A 40 1.09 24.03 22.52
CA LEU A 40 1.33 22.74 23.18
C LEU A 40 2.63 22.73 24.00
N PRO A 41 2.67 22.04 25.15
CA PRO A 41 3.91 21.76 25.87
C PRO A 41 4.80 20.78 25.09
N THR A 42 6.09 20.72 25.44
CA THR A 42 7.12 19.97 24.69
C THR A 42 6.78 18.50 24.47
N ASN A 43 6.23 17.81 25.47
CA ASN A 43 5.84 16.41 25.37
C ASN A 43 4.75 16.17 24.29
N TYR A 44 3.76 17.05 24.19
CA TYR A 44 2.73 16.96 23.14
C TYR A 44 3.26 17.36 21.76
N ARG A 45 4.26 18.25 21.69
CA ARG A 45 4.95 18.54 20.43
C ARG A 45 5.71 17.32 19.92
N ILE A 46 6.39 16.59 20.81
CA ILE A 46 7.05 15.31 20.45
C ILE A 46 6.01 14.29 19.99
N ALA A 47 4.88 14.19 20.69
CA ALA A 47 3.78 13.31 20.27
C ALA A 47 3.22 13.70 18.89
N SER A 48 3.09 14.99 18.60
CA SER A 48 2.69 15.51 17.28
C SER A 48 3.72 15.16 16.19
N ALA A 49 5.01 15.22 16.49
CA ALA A 49 6.06 14.76 15.56
C ALA A 49 5.94 13.25 15.29
N PHE A 50 5.61 12.43 16.29
CA PHE A 50 5.36 11.00 16.08
C PHE A 50 4.13 10.75 15.19
N SER A 51 3.07 11.57 15.30
CA SER A 51 1.91 11.48 14.41
C SER A 51 2.27 11.66 12.94
N LEU A 52 3.31 12.44 12.61
CA LEU A 52 3.77 12.58 11.22
C LEU A 52 4.28 11.25 10.63
N LEU A 53 4.97 10.45 11.44
CA LEU A 53 5.45 9.12 11.01
C LEU A 53 4.28 8.19 10.75
N VAL A 54 3.27 8.21 11.61
CA VAL A 54 2.04 7.42 11.45
C VAL A 54 1.29 7.82 10.18
N TYR A 55 1.12 9.13 9.92
CA TYR A 55 0.46 9.60 8.70
C TYR A 55 1.27 9.26 7.44
N GLY A 56 2.60 9.41 7.49
CA GLY A 56 3.48 9.02 6.39
C GLY A 56 3.36 7.53 6.06
N PHE A 57 3.35 6.68 7.07
CA PHE A 57 3.14 5.24 6.89
C PHE A 57 1.78 4.93 6.24
N MET A 58 0.70 5.57 6.71
CA MET A 58 -0.63 5.41 6.11
C MET A 58 -0.69 5.86 4.64
N VAL A 59 0.03 6.92 4.26
CA VAL A 59 0.13 7.38 2.87
C VAL A 59 0.84 6.33 2.01
N VAL A 60 2.01 5.85 2.43
CA VAL A 60 2.76 4.81 1.70
C VAL A 60 1.90 3.57 1.50
N LEU A 61 1.25 3.11 2.57
CA LEU A 61 0.37 1.96 2.53
C LEU A 61 -0.81 2.14 1.55
N ALA A 62 -1.45 3.31 1.55
CA ALA A 62 -2.57 3.61 0.67
C ALA A 62 -2.15 3.69 -0.80
N LEU A 63 -0.97 4.26 -1.09
CA LEU A 63 -0.42 4.33 -2.44
C LEU A 63 0.00 2.96 -2.95
N ASP A 64 0.65 2.15 -2.11
CA ASP A 64 1.05 0.77 -2.42
C ASP A 64 -0.17 -0.10 -2.70
N ARG A 65 -1.21 0.03 -1.86
CA ARG A 65 -2.47 -0.71 -2.02
C ARG A 65 -3.21 -0.37 -3.32
N ALA A 66 -2.94 0.82 -3.88
CA ALA A 66 -3.48 1.31 -5.14
C ALA A 66 -2.60 0.98 -6.35
N GLY A 67 -1.45 0.30 -6.15
CA GLY A 67 -0.50 -0.02 -7.21
C GLY A 67 0.29 1.17 -7.75
N LEU A 68 0.27 2.32 -7.06
CA LEU A 68 0.99 3.52 -7.50
C LEU A 68 2.49 3.49 -7.14
N ILE A 69 2.82 2.76 -6.09
CA ILE A 69 4.19 2.44 -5.68
C ILE A 69 4.25 0.96 -5.33
N ASP A 70 5.43 0.36 -5.42
CA ASP A 70 5.67 -1.03 -5.04
C ASP A 70 6.82 -1.08 -4.03
N VAL A 71 6.48 -0.92 -2.76
CA VAL A 71 7.45 -0.85 -1.66
C VAL A 71 7.15 -1.90 -0.59
N LEU A 72 5.89 -2.32 -0.48
CA LEU A 72 5.44 -3.28 0.52
C LEU A 72 4.98 -4.59 -0.14
N PRO A 73 5.20 -5.73 0.51
CA PRO A 73 4.61 -6.99 0.07
C PRO A 73 3.08 -6.88 -0.01
N GLN A 74 2.47 -7.47 -1.04
CA GLN A 74 1.03 -7.34 -1.31
C GLN A 74 0.15 -7.80 -0.13
N ASN A 75 0.54 -8.89 0.55
CA ASN A 75 -0.16 -9.38 1.74
C ASN A 75 -0.09 -8.36 2.88
N PHE A 76 1.04 -7.69 3.03
CA PHE A 76 1.24 -6.65 4.04
C PHE A 76 0.39 -5.42 3.75
N SER A 77 0.33 -4.94 2.49
CA SER A 77 -0.51 -3.79 2.16
C SER A 77 -2.00 -4.11 2.25
N SER A 78 -2.40 -5.34 1.92
CA SER A 78 -3.77 -5.84 2.11
C SER A 78 -4.18 -5.85 3.59
N VAL A 79 -3.46 -6.59 4.43
CA VAL A 79 -3.75 -6.66 5.88
C VAL A 79 -3.59 -5.31 6.56
N GLY A 80 -2.53 -4.58 6.22
CA GLY A 80 -2.26 -3.26 6.78
C GLY A 80 -3.40 -2.28 6.52
N SER A 81 -4.03 -2.30 5.35
CA SER A 81 -5.15 -1.40 5.04
C SER A 81 -6.35 -1.62 5.98
N TRP A 82 -6.63 -2.88 6.35
CA TRP A 82 -7.64 -3.22 7.36
C TRP A 82 -7.24 -2.78 8.77
N VAL A 83 -5.97 -2.90 9.14
CA VAL A 83 -5.46 -2.41 10.41
C VAL A 83 -5.59 -0.89 10.51
N VAL A 84 -5.25 -0.15 9.45
CA VAL A 84 -5.42 1.31 9.39
C VAL A 84 -6.88 1.70 9.50
N PHE A 85 -7.79 0.99 8.81
CA PHE A 85 -9.23 1.21 8.97
C PHE A 85 -9.67 1.03 10.43
N ALA A 86 -9.31 -0.07 11.08
CA ALA A 86 -9.65 -0.31 12.48
C ALA A 86 -9.09 0.77 13.42
N TYR A 87 -7.84 1.17 13.22
CA TYR A 87 -7.21 2.27 13.96
C TYR A 87 -7.99 3.59 13.80
N LEU A 88 -8.40 3.94 12.59
CA LEU A 88 -9.17 5.17 12.33
C LEU A 88 -10.57 5.11 12.93
N VAL A 89 -11.22 3.95 12.96
CA VAL A 89 -12.50 3.76 13.69
C VAL A 89 -12.33 4.05 15.18
N LEU A 90 -11.26 3.56 15.80
CA LEU A 90 -10.93 3.93 17.19
C LEU A 90 -10.73 5.45 17.32
N GLY A 91 -10.04 6.07 16.37
CA GLY A 91 -9.88 7.52 16.29
C GLY A 91 -11.20 8.28 16.24
N VAL A 92 -12.18 7.81 15.46
CA VAL A 92 -13.54 8.38 15.40
C VAL A 92 -14.20 8.36 16.76
N VAL A 93 -14.17 7.21 17.44
CA VAL A 93 -14.76 7.06 18.77
C VAL A 93 -14.09 8.01 19.76
N MET A 94 -12.75 8.05 19.77
CA MET A 94 -11.98 8.92 20.66
C MET A 94 -12.26 10.41 20.41
N ASN A 95 -12.38 10.84 19.16
CA ASN A 95 -12.73 12.21 18.81
C ASN A 95 -14.18 12.56 19.19
N ALA A 96 -15.12 11.63 19.00
CA ALA A 96 -16.52 11.82 19.33
C ALA A 96 -16.76 11.99 20.83
N ILE A 97 -16.02 11.24 21.67
CA ILE A 97 -16.09 11.36 23.13
C ILE A 97 -15.17 12.45 23.72
N SER A 98 -14.45 13.20 22.87
CA SER A 98 -13.50 14.22 23.34
C SER A 98 -14.17 15.29 24.20
N ARG A 99 -13.49 15.72 25.26
CA ARG A 99 -13.97 16.79 26.15
C ARG A 99 -14.01 18.14 25.42
N SER A 100 -13.12 18.35 24.45
CA SER A 100 -13.08 19.55 23.62
C SER A 100 -14.27 19.60 22.64
N LYS A 101 -15.02 20.71 22.65
CA LYS A 101 -16.06 20.94 21.63
C LYS A 101 -15.43 21.08 20.24
N ALA A 102 -14.29 21.77 20.15
CA ALA A 102 -13.62 22.01 18.87
C ALA A 102 -13.17 20.70 18.20
N GLU A 103 -12.63 19.76 18.99
CA GLU A 103 -12.30 18.43 18.46
C GLU A 103 -13.54 17.65 18.03
N ARG A 104 -14.61 17.65 18.85
CA ARG A 104 -15.83 16.95 18.49
C ARG A 104 -16.42 17.42 17.16
N TRP A 105 -16.46 18.74 16.92
CA TRP A 105 -17.05 19.32 15.71
C TRP A 105 -16.14 19.26 14.48
N VAL A 106 -14.81 19.21 14.65
CA VAL A 106 -13.87 19.23 13.52
C VAL A 106 -13.20 17.87 13.31
N MET A 107 -12.64 17.28 14.36
CA MET A 107 -11.85 16.05 14.25
C MET A 107 -12.74 14.82 14.09
N THR A 108 -13.93 14.77 14.69
CA THR A 108 -14.87 13.64 14.46
C THR A 108 -15.23 13.49 12.99
N PRO A 109 -15.76 14.52 12.27
CA PRO A 109 -16.09 14.36 10.86
C PRO A 109 -14.84 14.08 10.00
N VAL A 110 -13.70 14.71 10.29
CA VAL A 110 -12.44 14.42 9.56
C VAL A 110 -12.02 12.96 9.72
N SER A 111 -12.00 12.45 10.95
CA SER A 111 -11.67 11.05 11.23
C SER A 111 -12.70 10.08 10.65
N LEU A 112 -13.98 10.46 10.60
CA LEU A 112 -15.04 9.65 10.00
C LEU A 112 -14.84 9.53 8.49
N VAL A 113 -14.55 10.64 7.81
CA VAL A 113 -14.25 10.65 6.38
C VAL A 113 -12.99 9.81 6.11
N LEU A 114 -11.92 9.96 6.90
CA LEU A 114 -10.73 9.13 6.78
C LEU A 114 -11.03 7.64 6.99
N ALA A 115 -11.86 7.28 7.97
CA ALA A 115 -12.24 5.88 8.22
C ALA A 115 -13.05 5.30 7.04
N VAL A 116 -14.00 6.07 6.48
CA VAL A 116 -14.75 5.64 5.28
C VAL A 116 -13.83 5.47 4.08
N LEU A 117 -12.92 6.42 3.85
CA LEU A 117 -11.95 6.32 2.75
C LEU A 117 -10.99 5.13 2.95
N ALA A 118 -10.52 4.89 4.17
CA ALA A 118 -9.70 3.73 4.50
C ALA A 118 -10.45 2.41 4.29
N LEU A 119 -11.74 2.35 4.63
CA LEU A 119 -12.58 1.19 4.33
C LEU A 119 -12.69 0.94 2.82
N LEU A 120 -12.93 1.98 2.03
CA LEU A 120 -13.00 1.88 0.57
C LEU A 120 -11.67 1.39 -0.03
N ILE A 121 -10.54 1.82 0.53
CA ILE A 121 -9.21 1.33 0.14
C ILE A 121 -9.03 -0.14 0.54
N ALA A 122 -9.42 -0.53 1.75
CA ALA A 122 -9.30 -1.90 2.23
C ALA A 122 -10.18 -2.90 1.44
N LEU A 123 -11.36 -2.44 1.01
CA LEU A 123 -12.28 -3.20 0.16
C LEU A 123 -11.88 -3.23 -1.32
N SER A 124 -10.93 -2.39 -1.74
CA SER A 124 -10.53 -2.34 -3.15
C SER A 124 -9.93 -3.68 -3.59
N PRO A 125 -10.18 -4.14 -4.83
CA PRO A 125 -9.50 -5.32 -5.35
C PRO A 125 -7.98 -5.18 -5.26
N VAL A 126 -7.27 -6.30 -5.17
CA VAL A 126 -5.82 -6.27 -5.34
C VAL A 126 -5.54 -5.76 -6.75
N THR A 127 -4.75 -4.68 -6.87
CA THR A 127 -4.49 -4.04 -8.17
C THR A 127 -3.48 -4.88 -8.95
N GLU A 128 -3.77 -5.15 -10.22
CA GLU A 128 -2.82 -5.78 -11.13
C GLU A 128 -1.55 -4.92 -11.26
N ARG A 129 -0.39 -5.54 -11.18
CA ARG A 129 0.92 -4.91 -11.39
C ARG A 129 1.48 -5.39 -12.72
N ALA A 130 2.18 -4.49 -13.42
CA ALA A 130 2.95 -4.85 -14.60
C ALA A 130 4.23 -5.56 -14.17
N PHE A 131 4.36 -6.82 -14.56
CA PHE A 131 5.56 -7.63 -14.42
C PHE A 131 6.34 -7.61 -15.72
N THR A 132 7.65 -7.45 -15.61
CA THR A 132 8.57 -7.56 -16.74
C THR A 132 9.77 -8.39 -16.32
N GLY A 133 10.02 -9.48 -17.04
CA GLY A 133 11.10 -10.39 -16.71
C GLY A 133 10.97 -11.74 -17.37
N MET A 134 11.86 -12.65 -17.00
CA MET A 134 11.88 -14.00 -17.57
C MET A 134 10.79 -14.87 -16.94
N VAL A 135 10.02 -15.56 -17.76
CA VAL A 135 9.21 -16.71 -17.32
C VAL A 135 9.94 -17.97 -17.76
N LEU A 136 10.03 -18.95 -16.86
CA LEU A 136 10.72 -20.21 -17.08
C LEU A 136 9.79 -21.37 -16.71
N GLY A 137 9.72 -22.36 -17.58
CA GLY A 137 9.02 -23.62 -17.35
C GLY A 137 10.02 -24.78 -17.40
N ASN A 138 9.98 -25.67 -16.41
CA ASN A 138 10.87 -26.85 -16.34
C ASN A 138 10.10 -28.19 -16.31
N GLY A 139 8.80 -28.16 -16.63
CA GLY A 139 7.91 -29.32 -16.60
C GLY A 139 7.24 -29.58 -15.25
N ALA A 140 7.69 -28.97 -14.15
CA ALA A 140 6.98 -28.98 -12.86
C ALA A 140 5.96 -27.84 -12.72
N GLY A 141 6.06 -26.84 -13.60
CA GLY A 141 5.22 -25.66 -13.66
C GLY A 141 6.01 -24.47 -14.20
N GLU A 142 5.31 -23.36 -14.42
CA GLU A 142 5.87 -22.11 -14.90
C GLU A 142 6.12 -21.17 -13.73
N VAL A 143 7.27 -20.50 -13.74
CA VAL A 143 7.68 -19.55 -12.70
C VAL A 143 8.19 -18.27 -13.33
N PHE A 144 7.97 -17.15 -12.65
CA PHE A 144 8.54 -15.86 -13.01
C PHE A 144 9.87 -15.70 -12.27
N CYS A 145 10.97 -15.52 -12.99
CA CYS A 145 12.28 -15.28 -12.39
C CYS A 145 12.41 -13.82 -11.95
N THR A 146 12.40 -13.54 -10.65
CA THR A 146 12.76 -12.19 -10.14
C THR A 146 14.24 -11.86 -10.32
N SER A 147 15.07 -12.90 -10.37
CA SER A 147 16.49 -12.86 -10.69
C SER A 147 16.83 -14.08 -11.55
N VAL A 148 17.74 -13.89 -12.51
CA VAL A 148 18.17 -14.92 -13.45
C VAL A 148 19.67 -15.18 -13.22
N MET A 149 20.03 -16.47 -13.13
CA MET A 149 21.42 -16.90 -13.03
C MET A 149 22.02 -17.05 -14.43
N GLU A 150 23.31 -16.69 -14.60
CA GLU A 150 24.04 -16.84 -15.86
C GLU A 150 24.38 -18.31 -16.14
N SER A 151 23.43 -19.06 -16.70
CA SER A 151 23.60 -20.44 -17.15
C SER A 151 22.84 -20.71 -18.44
N TYR A 152 23.16 -21.82 -19.12
CA TYR A 152 22.42 -22.30 -20.29
C TYR A 152 22.04 -23.79 -20.12
N PRO A 153 20.75 -24.13 -19.96
CA PRO A 153 19.58 -23.25 -19.87
C PRO A 153 19.64 -22.29 -18.67
N PRO A 154 18.93 -21.14 -18.72
CA PRO A 154 18.88 -20.21 -17.59
C PRO A 154 18.20 -20.85 -16.37
N GLN A 155 18.47 -20.30 -15.19
CA GLN A 155 17.84 -20.72 -13.93
C GLN A 155 17.34 -19.49 -13.18
N CYS A 156 16.16 -19.59 -12.55
CA CYS A 156 15.69 -18.54 -11.65
C CYS A 156 16.44 -18.61 -10.31
N GLY A 157 16.57 -17.46 -9.65
CA GLY A 157 16.97 -17.39 -8.25
C GLY A 157 15.89 -17.90 -7.29
N ALA A 158 16.14 -17.77 -5.98
CA ALA A 158 15.29 -18.37 -4.94
C ALA A 158 13.86 -17.81 -4.87
N ASP A 159 13.66 -16.53 -5.23
CA ASP A 159 12.33 -15.92 -5.33
C ASP A 159 11.80 -16.07 -6.75
N SER A 160 11.09 -17.17 -7.02
CA SER A 160 10.55 -17.48 -8.34
C SER A 160 9.08 -17.93 -8.23
N PRO A 161 8.14 -16.97 -8.08
CA PRO A 161 6.73 -17.29 -7.90
C PRO A 161 6.15 -18.00 -9.14
N ALA A 162 5.28 -18.98 -8.91
CA ALA A 162 4.63 -19.72 -9.98
C ALA A 162 3.61 -18.86 -10.73
N VAL A 163 3.50 -19.07 -12.04
CA VAL A 163 2.59 -18.34 -12.92
C VAL A 163 1.54 -19.33 -13.46
N PRO A 164 0.54 -19.72 -12.63
CA PRO A 164 -0.45 -20.69 -13.04
C PRO A 164 -1.27 -20.18 -14.24
N GLY A 165 -1.53 -21.08 -15.19
CA GLY A 165 -2.29 -20.75 -16.41
C GLY A 165 -1.44 -20.11 -17.50
N TRP A 166 -0.11 -20.09 -17.36
CA TRP A 166 0.78 -19.69 -18.44
C TRP A 166 0.66 -20.64 -19.64
N ASP A 167 0.41 -20.09 -20.82
CA ASP A 167 0.26 -20.86 -22.05
C ASP A 167 1.37 -20.55 -23.05
N TRP A 168 2.37 -21.44 -23.11
CA TRP A 168 3.46 -21.40 -24.07
C TRP A 168 3.02 -21.44 -25.54
N GLY A 169 1.78 -21.88 -25.83
CA GLY A 169 1.22 -21.85 -27.18
C GLY A 169 0.83 -20.44 -27.65
N THR A 170 0.73 -19.48 -26.73
CA THR A 170 0.33 -18.10 -27.03
C THR A 170 1.51 -17.13 -27.13
N VAL A 171 2.72 -17.59 -26.79
CA VAL A 171 3.92 -16.75 -26.70
C VAL A 171 5.13 -17.41 -27.35
N GLU A 172 5.94 -16.61 -28.03
CA GLU A 172 7.25 -17.04 -28.51
C GLU A 172 8.20 -17.31 -27.34
N HIS A 173 9.05 -18.33 -27.47
CA HIS A 173 9.93 -18.79 -26.41
C HIS A 173 11.13 -19.57 -26.95
N GLU A 174 12.20 -19.61 -26.17
CA GLU A 174 13.32 -20.51 -26.37
C GLU A 174 13.07 -21.83 -25.63
N GLN A 175 13.64 -22.93 -26.17
CA GLN A 175 13.52 -24.25 -25.56
C GLN A 175 14.83 -25.02 -25.68
N SER A 176 15.23 -25.65 -24.58
CA SER A 176 16.30 -26.66 -24.56
C SER A 176 15.86 -27.83 -23.69
N GLN A 177 15.80 -29.01 -24.30
CA GLN A 177 15.24 -30.21 -23.67
C GLN A 177 13.82 -29.95 -23.14
N SER A 178 13.59 -30.14 -21.84
CA SER A 178 12.30 -29.90 -21.18
C SER A 178 12.14 -28.48 -20.61
N ILE A 179 13.17 -27.63 -20.72
CA ILE A 179 13.15 -26.27 -20.17
C ILE A 179 12.77 -25.29 -21.27
N ARG A 180 11.77 -24.45 -21.00
CA ARG A 180 11.31 -23.33 -21.84
C ARG A 180 11.50 -22.02 -21.11
N TRP A 181 11.91 -20.97 -21.81
CA TRP A 181 12.03 -19.64 -21.22
C TRP A 181 11.82 -18.53 -22.25
N GLY A 182 11.50 -17.34 -21.76
CA GLY A 182 11.45 -16.12 -22.55
C GLY A 182 11.28 -14.91 -21.65
N GLU A 183 11.54 -13.72 -22.18
CA GLU A 183 11.28 -12.45 -21.49
C GLU A 183 9.93 -11.86 -21.91
N TYR A 184 9.12 -11.53 -20.91
CA TYR A 184 7.75 -11.09 -21.12
C TYR A 184 7.42 -9.86 -20.29
N SER A 185 6.43 -9.11 -20.77
CA SER A 185 5.71 -8.09 -20.02
C SER A 185 4.24 -8.48 -19.92
N PHE A 186 3.70 -8.56 -18.72
CA PHE A 186 2.30 -8.92 -18.49
C PHE A 186 1.78 -8.28 -17.19
N ASP A 187 0.47 -8.08 -17.10
CA ASP A 187 -0.17 -7.63 -15.86
C ASP A 187 -0.56 -8.84 -15.01
N GLY A 188 -0.54 -8.72 -13.69
CA GLY A 188 -0.97 -9.80 -12.81
C GLY A 188 -1.10 -9.40 -11.34
N VAL A 189 -1.55 -10.34 -10.52
CA VAL A 189 -1.65 -10.18 -9.06
C VAL A 189 -0.65 -11.12 -8.40
N ARG A 190 0.33 -10.54 -7.70
CA ARG A 190 1.32 -11.31 -6.93
C ARG A 190 0.78 -11.74 -5.57
N GLY A 191 0.63 -13.04 -5.38
CA GLY A 191 0.48 -13.71 -4.09
C GLY A 191 1.83 -13.92 -3.39
N HIS A 192 1.88 -14.83 -2.42
CA HIS A 192 3.15 -15.15 -1.72
C HIS A 192 4.14 -15.86 -2.65
N ASP A 193 3.70 -16.96 -3.27
CA ASP A 193 4.52 -17.81 -4.14
C ASP A 193 3.92 -17.96 -5.55
N THR A 194 2.97 -17.10 -5.92
CA THR A 194 2.27 -17.15 -7.21
C THR A 194 2.05 -15.76 -7.80
N ILE A 195 1.94 -15.68 -9.12
CA ILE A 195 1.44 -14.52 -9.86
C ILE A 195 0.27 -14.99 -10.71
N ILE A 196 -0.92 -14.49 -10.41
CA ILE A 196 -2.12 -14.75 -11.21
C ILE A 196 -2.12 -13.77 -12.38
N LEU A 197 -2.17 -14.28 -13.61
CA LEU A 197 -2.22 -13.45 -14.81
C LEU A 197 -3.49 -12.57 -14.82
N GLY A 198 -3.31 -11.30 -15.18
CA GLY A 198 -4.41 -10.37 -15.42
C GLY A 198 -5.01 -10.54 -16.81
N ASP A 199 -5.99 -9.71 -17.13
CA ASP A 199 -6.76 -9.81 -18.39
C ASP A 199 -6.03 -9.23 -19.62
N ARG A 200 -4.85 -8.62 -19.45
CA ARG A 200 -4.09 -8.00 -20.54
C ARG A 200 -3.23 -9.01 -21.31
N ALA A 201 -3.00 -8.70 -22.58
CA ALA A 201 -2.14 -9.49 -23.46
C ALA A 201 -0.69 -9.54 -22.94
N ILE A 202 -0.09 -10.71 -23.01
CA ILE A 202 1.33 -10.93 -22.73
C ILE A 202 2.12 -10.44 -23.95
N LEU A 203 3.11 -9.58 -23.71
CA LEU A 203 4.00 -9.07 -24.75
C LEU A 203 5.39 -9.68 -24.57
N MET A 204 5.94 -10.24 -25.64
CA MET A 204 7.34 -10.65 -25.66
C MET A 204 8.24 -9.41 -25.79
N ARG A 205 9.39 -9.45 -25.12
CA ARG A 205 10.38 -8.37 -25.17
C ARG A 205 11.57 -8.70 -26.04
#